data_AF-A0A0U1DU89-F1
#
_entry.id   AF-A0A0U1DU89-F1
#
_cell.length_a   1.000
_cell.length_b   1.000
_cell.length_c   1.000
_cell.angle_alpha   90.00
_cell.angle_beta   90.00
_cell.angle_gamma   90.00
#
_symmetry.space_group_name_H-M   'P 1'
#
loop_
_entity.id
_entity.type
_entity.pdbx_description
1 polymer ?
#
loop_
_entity_poly.entity_id
_entity_poly.type
_entity_poly.pdbx_seq_one_letter_code
_entity_poly.pdbx_strand_id
1 'polypeptide(L)' 'MSTADVVIVGGGLEGVAAAWALSQRGVTDVTVLERNTVGAG' A
#
# COMPACT_ATOMS: atom_id res chain seq x y z
N MET A 1 7.86 19.51 0.23
CA MET A 1 7.95 18.08 -0.11
C MET A 1 6.73 17.40 0.51
N SER A 2 6.07 16.48 -0.21
CA SER A 2 4.96 15.70 0.33
C SER A 2 5.49 14.40 0.92
N THR A 3 4.95 13.96 2.05
CA THR A 3 5.23 12.66 2.70
C THR A 3 3.98 11.81 2.67
N ALA A 4 4.12 10.49 2.67
CA ALA A 4 3.03 9.56 2.95
C ALA A 4 2.99 9.25 4.46
N ASP A 5 1.80 9.01 5.01
CA ASP A 5 1.63 8.52 6.39
C ASP A 5 2.14 7.07 6.51
N VAL A 6 1.90 6.23 5.49
CA VAL A 6 2.35 4.84 5.44
C VAL A 6 2.88 4.48 4.06
N VAL A 7 4.02 3.78 4.02
CA VAL A 7 4.58 3.18 2.81
C VAL A 7 4.61 1.65 2.97
N ILE A 8 3.98 0.95 2.02
CA ILE A 8 3.98 -0.51 1.92
C ILE A 8 4.87 -0.91 0.75
N VAL A 9 5.85 -1.80 1.00
CA VAL A 9 6.75 -2.35 -0.03
C VAL A 9 6.31 -3.76 -0.37
N GLY A 10 5.76 -3.93 -1.57
CA GLY A 10 5.16 -5.16 -2.09
C GLY A 10 3.69 -4.94 -2.49
N GLY A 11 3.39 -5.05 -3.78
CA GLY A 11 2.05 -4.92 -4.35
C GLY A 11 1.35 -6.27 -4.57
N GLY A 12 1.72 -7.28 -3.79
CA GLY A 12 1.02 -8.58 -3.74
C GLY A 12 -0.30 -8.50 -2.96
N LEU A 13 -0.98 -9.64 -2.81
CA LEU A 13 -2.27 -9.73 -2.13
C LEU A 13 -2.20 -9.17 -0.70
N GLU A 14 -1.17 -9.53 0.06
CA GLU A 14 -0.97 -9.12 1.44
C GLU A 14 -0.74 -7.62 1.56
N GLY A 15 0.04 -7.03 0.64
CA GLY A 15 0.34 -5.60 0.63
C GLY A 15 -0.89 -4.75 0.33
N VAL A 16 -1.68 -5.15 -0.68
CA VAL A 16 -2.94 -4.48 -1.01
C VAL A 16 -4.00 -4.70 0.07
N ALA A 17 -4.08 -5.91 0.66
CA ALA A 17 -4.98 -6.19 1.77
C ALA A 17 -4.66 -5.34 3.01
N ALA A 18 -3.37 -5.12 3.30
CA ALA A 18 -2.95 -4.21 4.37
C ALA A 18 -3.35 -2.76 4.07
N ALA A 19 -3.13 -2.27 2.85
CA ALA A 19 -3.56 -0.93 2.42
C ALA A 19 -5.08 -0.74 2.55
N TRP A 20 -5.85 -1.74 2.12
CA TRP A 20 -7.30 -1.76 2.26
C TRP A 20 -7.74 -1.77 3.73
N ALA A 21 -7.10 -2.57 4.58
CA ALA A 21 -7.42 -2.61 6.00
C ALA A 21 -7.10 -1.27 6.71
N LEU A 22 -6.07 -0.56 6.28
CA LEU A 22 -5.72 0.79 6.76
C LEU A 22 -6.76 1.83 6.35
N SER A 23 -7.21 1.80 5.09
CA SER A 23 -8.23 2.75 4.61
C SER A 23 -9.56 2.58 5.34
N GLN A 24 -9.95 1.34 5.64
CA GLN A 24 -11.12 1.02 6.46
C GLN A 24 -11.03 1.56 7.90
N ARG A 25 -9.83 1.91 8.37
CA ARG A 25 -9.57 2.49 9.70
C ARG A 25 -9.28 4.00 9.64
N GLY A 26 -9.47 4.63 8.48
CA GLY A 26 -9.28 6.07 8.27
C GLY A 26 -7.85 6.50 7.95
N VAL A 27 -6.92 5.56 7.77
CA VAL A 27 -5.56 5.86 7.30
C VAL A 27 -5.57 5.78 5.77
N THR A 28 -5.59 6.94 5.10
CA THR A 28 -5.85 7.01 3.66
C THR A 28 -4.67 7.49 2.83
N ASP A 29 -3.69 8.18 3.43
CA ASP A 29 -2.44 8.57 2.75
C ASP A 29 -1.42 7.41 2.75
N VAL A 30 -1.79 6.35 2.05
CA VAL A 30 -1.02 5.10 1.95
C VAL A 30 -0.44 4.98 0.55
N THR A 31 0.88 4.85 0.46
CA THR A 31 1.59 4.56 -0.79
C THR A 31 1.99 3.09 -0.83
N VAL A 32 1.56 2.36 -1.86
CA VAL A 32 1.99 0.97 -2.13
C VAL A 32 2.97 0.96 -3.28
N LEU A 33 4.15 0.37 -3.08
CA LEU A 33 5.21 0.25 -4.09
C LEU A 33 5.39 -1.20 -4.49
N GLU A 34 5.42 -1.46 -5.79
CA GLU A 34 5.71 -2.78 -6.38
C GLU A 34 6.84 -2.63 -7.39
N ARG A 35 7.70 -3.66 -7.48
CA ARG A 35 8.85 -3.67 -8.39
C ARG A 35 8.41 -3.71 -9.85
N ASN A 36 7.42 -4.55 -10.17
CA ASN A 36 6.96 -4.76 -11.54
C ASN A 36 5.56 -4.15 -11.74
N THR A 37 4.53 -4.98 -11.59
CA THR A 37 3.12 -4.59 -11.61
C THR A 37 2.42 -5.22 -10.42
N VAL A 38 1.30 -4.63 -9.99
CA VAL A 38 0.49 -5.16 -8.89
C VAL A 38 0.17 -6.64 -9.15
N GLY A 39 0.41 -7.49 -8.15
CA GLY A 39 0.17 -8.93 -8.23
C GLY A 39 1.17 -9.73 -9.10
N ALA A 40 2.37 -9.20 -9.37
CA ALA A 40 3.39 -9.90 -10.16
C ALA A 40 4.25 -10.94 -9.40
N GLY A 41 4.05 -11.04 -8.08
CA GLY A 41 4.70 -12.04 -7.22
C GLY A 41 4.03 -13.40 -7.28
#